data_AF-A0A0B7BNI8-F1
#
_entry.id   AF-A0A0B7BNI8-F1
#
_cell.length_a   1.000
_cell.length_b   1.000
_cell.length_c   1.000
_cell.angle_alpha   90.00
_cell.angle_beta   90.00
_cell.angle_gamma   90.00
#
_symmetry.space_group_name_H-M   'P 1'
#
loop_
_entity.id
_entity.type
_entity.pdbx_description
1 polymer ?
#
loop_
_entity_poly.entity_id
_entity_poly.type
_entity_poly.pdbx_seq_one_letter_code
_entity_poly.pdbx_strand_id
1 'polypeptide(L)'
;SYLDKTSHTGLTNMEHEFKIICDVKSDEEDDKENIESAEDPSNVNENSQNVNNRHKNRLSNIPPKILYVPVLQCETDYLGDYINAAFAPSFRKQNRQFLTQLP
;
A
#
# COMPACT_ATOMS: atom_id res chain seq x y z
N SER A 1 16.41 22.00 -21.77
CA SER A 1 16.33 21.76 -20.32
C SER A 1 16.76 20.33 -20.00
N TYR A 2 17.02 19.96 -18.73
CA TYR A 2 17.18 18.55 -18.31
C TYR A 2 16.00 17.69 -18.80
N LEU A 3 14.81 18.31 -18.76
CA LEU A 3 13.53 17.72 -19.15
C LEU A 3 13.38 17.48 -20.66
N ASP A 4 14.09 18.23 -21.51
CA ASP A 4 13.92 18.18 -22.97
C ASP A 4 14.97 17.30 -23.65
N LYS A 5 15.89 16.71 -22.88
CA LYS A 5 16.91 15.81 -23.44
C LYS A 5 16.23 14.48 -23.73
N THR A 6 16.06 14.20 -25.02
CA THR A 6 15.58 12.91 -25.50
C THR A 6 16.76 11.93 -25.58
N SER A 7 16.60 10.74 -25.03
CA SER A 7 17.57 9.66 -25.18
C SER A 7 17.47 9.03 -26.58
N HIS A 8 18.37 8.09 -26.89
CA HIS A 8 18.35 7.37 -28.17
C HIS A 8 17.06 6.57 -28.44
N THR A 9 16.21 6.37 -27.42
CA THR A 9 14.90 5.69 -27.56
C THR A 9 13.76 6.65 -27.94
N GLY A 10 14.03 7.95 -28.06
CA GLY A 10 13.02 8.98 -28.34
C GLY A 10 12.24 9.46 -27.11
N LEU A 11 12.42 8.81 -25.96
CA LEU A 11 11.85 9.25 -24.68
C LEU A 11 12.68 10.37 -24.08
N THR A 12 11.99 11.33 -23.47
CA THR A 12 12.59 12.29 -22.54
C THR A 12 13.16 11.57 -21.32
N ASN A 13 14.15 12.19 -20.67
CA ASN A 13 14.67 11.68 -19.41
C ASN A 13 13.58 11.51 -18.33
N MET A 14 12.57 12.40 -18.31
CA MET A 14 11.45 12.31 -17.38
C MET A 14 10.61 11.06 -17.62
N GLU A 15 10.27 10.74 -18.87
CA GLU A 15 9.49 9.54 -19.20
C GLU A 15 10.26 8.27 -18.84
N HIS A 16 11.58 8.28 -19.05
CA HIS A 16 12.44 7.17 -18.68
C HIS A 16 12.47 6.97 -17.15
N GLU A 17 12.68 8.03 -16.38
CA GLU A 17 12.65 7.97 -14.90
C GLU A 17 11.29 7.55 -14.37
N PHE A 18 10.20 8.10 -14.91
CA PHE A 18 8.85 7.74 -14.52
C PHE A 18 8.56 6.26 -14.75
N LYS A 19 8.94 5.74 -15.92
CA LYS A 19 8.77 4.33 -16.25
C LYS A 19 9.54 3.43 -15.28
N ILE A 20 10.80 3.78 -14.97
CA ILE A 20 11.58 3.05 -13.97
C ILE A 20 10.82 2.99 -12.63
N ILE A 21 10.28 4.12 -12.15
CA ILE A 21 9.53 4.18 -10.89
C ILE A 21 8.26 3.31 -10.94
N CYS A 22 7.54 3.29 -12.07
CA CYS A 22 6.39 2.41 -12.26
C CYS A 22 6.76 0.92 -12.32
N ASP A 23 7.93 0.61 -12.89
CA ASP A 23 8.45 -0.75 -13.04
C ASP A 23 9.05 -1.29 -11.73
N VAL A 24 9.33 -0.42 -10.74
CA VAL A 24 9.56 -0.84 -9.35
C VAL A 24 8.27 -1.44 -8.83
N LYS A 25 8.05 -2.70 -9.19
CA LYS A 25 7.10 -3.56 -8.50
C LYS A 25 7.53 -3.58 -7.04
N SER A 26 6.54 -3.50 -6.17
CA SER A 26 6.79 -3.80 -4.77
C SER A 26 7.11 -5.29 -4.74
N ASP A 27 8.38 -5.66 -4.54
CA ASP A 27 8.83 -7.06 -4.41
C ASP A 27 8.20 -7.80 -3.20
N GLU A 28 7.12 -7.28 -2.63
CA GLU A 28 6.37 -7.81 -1.49
C GLU A 28 4.94 -8.26 -1.89
N GLU A 29 4.62 -8.35 -3.19
CA GLU A 29 3.38 -9.00 -3.63
C GLU A 29 3.41 -10.54 -3.48
N ASP A 30 4.54 -11.13 -3.05
CA ASP A 30 4.78 -12.58 -2.96
C ASP A 30 4.74 -13.19 -1.53
N ASP A 31 4.30 -12.47 -0.49
CA ASP A 31 3.99 -13.13 0.82
C ASP A 31 2.54 -13.64 0.88
N LYS A 32 2.09 -14.26 -0.21
CA LYS A 32 0.94 -15.17 -0.18
C LYS A 32 1.40 -16.57 -0.52
N GLU A 33 1.14 -17.46 0.44
CA GLU A 33 1.19 -18.93 0.37
C GLU A 33 2.54 -19.58 0.70
N ASN A 34 2.82 -19.74 2.00
CA ASN A 34 3.10 -21.05 2.63
C ASN A 34 3.62 -20.90 4.06
N ILE A 35 2.77 -21.11 5.08
CA ILE A 35 3.18 -21.82 6.31
C ILE A 35 2.01 -22.70 6.75
N GLU A 36 2.09 -23.99 6.38
CA GLU A 36 1.30 -25.05 7.00
C GLU A 36 1.73 -25.26 8.46
N SER A 37 0.72 -25.33 9.33
CA SER A 37 0.63 -26.20 10.51
C SER A 37 1.68 -26.05 11.62
N ALA A 38 1.41 -25.14 12.54
CA ALA A 38 1.66 -25.38 13.97
C ALA A 38 0.41 -24.99 14.75
N GLU A 39 -0.18 -25.97 15.44
CA GLU A 39 -1.40 -25.85 16.23
C GLU A 39 -1.20 -24.88 17.40
N ASP A 40 -1.76 -23.68 17.30
CA ASP A 40 -1.98 -22.80 18.44
C ASP A 40 -3.34 -22.08 18.25
N PRO A 41 -4.37 -22.37 19.07
CA PRO A 41 -5.71 -21.84 18.87
C PRO A 41 -5.85 -20.35 19.23
N SER A 42 -4.75 -19.64 19.52
CA SER A 42 -4.77 -18.22 19.90
C SER A 42 -4.66 -17.22 18.74
N ASN A 43 -4.38 -17.65 17.50
CA ASN A 43 -3.95 -16.74 16.42
C ASN A 43 -4.92 -16.60 15.22
N VAL A 44 -6.20 -16.93 15.37
CA VAL A 44 -7.14 -17.01 14.24
C VAL A 44 -7.72 -15.65 13.78
N ASN A 45 -7.43 -14.54 14.46
CA ASN A 45 -8.21 -13.31 14.24
C ASN A 45 -7.60 -12.25 13.28
N GLU A 46 -6.32 -12.33 12.92
CA GLU A 46 -5.70 -11.30 12.06
C GLU A 46 -5.89 -11.57 10.55
N ASN A 47 -5.92 -12.83 10.13
CA ASN A 47 -6.02 -13.20 8.71
C ASN A 47 -7.42 -12.95 8.11
N SER A 48 -8.47 -12.85 8.94
CA SER A 48 -9.84 -12.63 8.49
C SER A 48 -10.14 -11.17 8.14
N GLN A 49 -9.36 -10.21 8.65
CA GLN A 49 -9.64 -8.79 8.44
C GLN A 49 -9.26 -8.29 7.03
N ASN A 50 -8.25 -8.88 6.39
CA ASN A 50 -7.75 -8.39 5.10
C ASN A 50 -8.72 -8.68 3.94
N VAL A 51 -9.46 -9.80 4.00
CA VAL A 51 -10.53 -10.10 3.03
C VAL A 51 -11.76 -9.23 3.28
N ASN A 52 -12.07 -8.97 4.55
CA ASN A 52 -13.28 -8.24 4.95
C ASN A 52 -13.25 -6.76 4.60
N ASN A 53 -12.09 -6.14 4.37
CA ASN A 53 -12.02 -4.69 4.11
C ASN A 53 -12.04 -4.30 2.63
N ARG A 54 -12.11 -5.26 1.69
CA ARG A 54 -12.15 -4.96 0.24
C ARG A 54 -13.28 -4.02 -0.15
N HIS A 55 -14.43 -4.12 0.50
CA HIS A 55 -15.58 -3.24 0.26
C HIS A 55 -15.36 -1.80 0.75
N LYS A 56 -14.36 -1.55 1.59
CA LYS A 56 -13.98 -0.21 2.06
C LYS A 56 -13.03 0.51 1.10
N ASN A 57 -12.55 -0.18 0.05
CA ASN A 57 -11.72 0.40 -0.99
C ASN A 57 -12.57 0.89 -2.16
N ARG A 58 -12.44 2.16 -2.51
CA ARG A 58 -13.10 2.76 -3.68
C ARG A 58 -12.63 2.10 -4.98
N LEU A 59 -11.34 1.75 -5.05
CA LEU A 59 -10.73 1.07 -6.18
C LEU A 59 -10.01 -0.19 -5.66
N SER A 60 -10.41 -1.36 -6.15
CA SER A 60 -9.90 -2.65 -5.68
C SER A 60 -8.43 -2.88 -6.00
N ASN A 61 -7.92 -2.23 -7.04
CA ASN A 61 -6.53 -2.30 -7.50
C ASN A 61 -5.63 -1.21 -6.88
N ILE A 62 -6.16 -0.40 -5.96
CA ILE A 62 -5.38 0.60 -5.20
C ILE A 62 -5.58 0.36 -3.69
N PRO A 63 -5.15 -0.80 -3.14
CA PRO A 63 -5.07 -1.01 -1.72
C PRO A 63 -3.84 -0.31 -1.13
N PRO A 64 -3.89 0.13 0.13
CA PRO A 64 -2.71 0.61 0.82
C PRO A 64 -1.80 -0.57 1.22
N LYS A 65 -0.49 -0.34 1.28
CA LYS A 65 0.47 -1.33 1.78
C LYS A 65 0.36 -1.49 3.29
N ILE A 66 0.31 -2.74 3.77
CA ILE A 66 0.06 -3.08 5.18
C ILE A 66 0.99 -2.34 6.15
N LEU A 67 2.29 -2.28 5.85
CA LEU A 67 3.30 -1.61 6.68
C LEU A 67 3.06 -0.11 6.89
N TYR A 68 2.27 0.52 6.03
CA TYR A 68 2.02 1.97 6.07
C TYR A 68 0.55 2.30 6.36
N VAL A 69 -0.30 1.29 6.57
CA VAL A 69 -1.72 1.49 6.90
C VAL A 69 -1.87 2.04 8.31
N PRO A 70 -2.65 3.12 8.50
CA PRO A 70 -3.04 3.58 9.82
C PRO A 70 -4.07 2.61 10.44
N VAL A 71 -3.92 2.32 11.74
CA VAL A 71 -4.91 1.58 12.52
C VAL A 71 -5.80 2.58 13.24
N LEU A 72 -7.09 2.55 12.96
CA LEU A 72 -8.06 3.40 13.64
C LEU A 72 -8.38 2.86 15.03
N GLN A 73 -8.42 3.74 16.02
CA GLN A 73 -9.08 3.44 17.28
C GLN A 73 -10.57 3.77 17.12
N CYS A 74 -11.41 2.74 17.02
CA CYS A 74 -12.85 2.90 16.93
C CYS A 74 -13.50 2.53 18.26
N GLU A 75 -14.44 3.33 18.75
CA GLU A 75 -15.24 2.98 19.93
C GLU A 75 -16.28 1.87 19.60
N THR A 76 -16.54 1.65 18.31
CA THR A 76 -17.48 0.64 17.82
C THR A 76 -16.74 -0.47 17.08
N ASP A 77 -16.39 -1.54 17.80
CA ASP A 77 -15.59 -2.67 17.31
C ASP A 77 -16.13 -3.30 16.01
N TYR A 78 -17.45 -3.25 15.78
CA TYR A 78 -18.08 -3.87 14.60
C TYR A 78 -17.73 -3.17 13.27
N LEU A 79 -17.31 -1.90 13.29
CA LEU A 79 -16.89 -1.19 12.08
C LEU A 79 -15.44 -1.52 11.69
N GLY A 80 -14.66 -2.08 12.61
CA GLY A 80 -13.25 -2.37 12.42
C GLY A 80 -12.35 -1.13 12.43
N ASP A 81 -11.05 -1.37 12.33
CA ASP A 81 -9.96 -0.39 12.46
C ASP A 81 -9.37 0.07 11.12
N TYR A 82 -9.91 -0.44 10.01
CA TYR A 82 -9.38 -0.22 8.67
C TYR A 82 -9.93 1.03 7.99
N ILE A 83 -9.03 1.79 7.36
CA ILE A 83 -9.32 2.79 6.34
C ILE A 83 -8.35 2.63 5.15
N ASN A 84 -8.82 2.90 3.93
CA ASN A 84 -7.93 2.98 2.78
C ASN A 84 -7.09 4.27 2.84
N ALA A 85 -5.98 4.18 3.54
CA ALA A 85 -5.02 5.25 3.67
C ALA A 85 -3.61 4.70 3.92
N ALA A 86 -2.60 5.54 3.70
CA ALA A 86 -1.21 5.23 3.99
C ALA A 86 -0.46 6.44 4.57
N PHE A 87 0.47 6.18 5.48
CA PHE A 87 1.47 7.15 5.89
C PHE A 87 2.54 7.30 4.81
N ALA A 88 2.75 8.52 4.36
CA ALA A 88 3.83 8.85 3.44
C ALA A 88 5.00 9.55 4.17
N PRO A 89 6.24 9.14 3.90
CA PRO A 89 7.42 9.83 4.41
C PRO A 89 7.58 11.20 3.74
N SER A 90 8.17 12.13 4.49
CA SER A 90 8.59 13.43 3.98
C SER A 90 10.12 13.55 4.02
N PHE A 91 10.70 14.50 3.29
CA PHE A 91 12.15 14.76 3.30
C PHE A 91 12.77 14.95 4.70
N ARG A 92 11.97 15.38 5.69
CA ARG A 92 12.47 15.72 7.03
C ARG A 92 12.08 14.71 8.11
N LYS A 93 11.00 13.95 7.92
CA LYS A 93 10.44 13.01 8.90
C LYS A 93 9.66 11.89 8.21
N GLN A 94 9.82 10.68 8.70
CA GLN A 94 8.95 9.55 8.37
C GLN A 94 7.54 9.83 8.96
N ASN A 95 6.47 9.57 8.20
CA ASN A 95 5.08 9.53 8.66
C ASN A 95 4.43 10.86 9.08
N ARG A 96 4.54 11.91 8.25
CA ARG A 96 3.78 13.17 8.47
C ARG A 96 2.65 13.44 7.50
N GLN A 97 2.61 12.72 6.39
CA GLN A 97 1.58 12.90 5.38
C GLN A 97 0.64 11.69 5.41
N PHE A 98 -0.64 11.99 5.29
CA PHE A 98 -1.71 11.02 5.25
C PHE A 98 -2.29 11.05 3.84
N LEU A 99 -2.13 9.95 3.12
CA LEU A 99 -2.71 9.79 1.79
C LEU A 99 -3.93 8.89 1.93
N THR A 100 -5.10 9.34 1.47
CA THR A 100 -6.33 8.57 1.56
C THR A 100 -7.19 8.77 0.32
N GLN A 101 -8.00 7.75 0.00
CA GLN A 101 -9.05 7.90 -0.98
C GLN A 101 -10.10 8.93 -0.53
N LEU A 102 -10.88 9.46 -1.47
CA LEU A 102 -12.09 10.18 -1.10
C LEU A 102 -13.07 9.21 -0.41
N PRO A 103 -13.69 9.59 0.74
CA PRO A 103 -14.73 8.79 1.41
C PRO A 103 -15.91 8.48 0.50
#